data_AF-G2EB87-F1
#
_entry.id   AF-G2EB87-F1
#
_cell.length_a   1.000
_cell.length_b   1.000
_cell.length_c   1.000
_cell.angle_alpha   90.00
_cell.angle_beta   90.00
_cell.angle_gamma   90.00
#
_symmetry.space_group_name_H-M   'P 1'
#
loop_
_entity.id
_entity.type
_entity.pdbx_description
1 polymer ?
#
loop_
_entity_poly.entity_id
_entity_poly.type
_entity_poly.pdbx_seq_one_letter_code
_entity_poly.pdbx_strand_id
1 'polypeptide(L)'
;MSTFMVMKKKNQLRYNAWNEHLNNTRERTNYSIRRMDLLIISISGAGIYIIFETLREFKTGHIKIEYSSLLLFSGLCFLTAILANFISQKTGFYSNDNEEKYIRLELDKITGKEINGGKQKKYDENVKTFNKSTDYLNAASIFLMLIGLVLLALFNFNLF
;
A
#
# COMPACT_ATOMS: atom_id res chain seq x y z
N MET A 1 36.56 -37.34 -9.41
CA MET A 1 35.24 -36.72 -9.13
C MET A 1 35.35 -35.23 -9.42
N SER A 2 35.43 -34.91 -10.71
CA SER A 2 36.10 -33.73 -11.24
C SER A 2 35.13 -32.56 -11.42
N THR A 3 35.59 -31.36 -11.08
CA THR A 3 35.23 -29.99 -11.50
C THR A 3 33.77 -29.67 -11.91
N PHE A 4 33.11 -30.49 -12.72
CA PHE A 4 31.70 -30.36 -13.14
C PHE A 4 30.70 -30.47 -11.97
N MET A 5 30.92 -31.39 -11.02
CA MET A 5 30.11 -31.47 -9.79
C MET A 5 30.30 -30.24 -8.90
N VAL A 6 31.53 -29.74 -8.81
CA VAL A 6 31.87 -28.55 -8.00
C VAL A 6 31.27 -27.28 -8.63
N MET A 7 31.22 -27.20 -9.96
CA MET A 7 30.60 -26.10 -10.71
C MET A 7 29.08 -26.08 -10.53
N LYS A 8 28.41 -27.24 -10.56
CA LYS A 8 26.99 -27.38 -10.17
C LYS A 8 26.76 -26.94 -8.71
N LYS A 9 27.61 -27.38 -7.78
CA LYS A 9 27.51 -27.02 -6.35
C LYS A 9 27.71 -25.52 -6.11
N LYS A 10 28.65 -24.88 -6.80
CA LYS A 10 28.89 -23.42 -6.73
C LYS A 10 27.70 -22.64 -7.28
N ASN A 11 27.12 -23.08 -8.39
CA ASN A 11 25.92 -22.45 -8.96
C ASN A 11 24.70 -22.64 -8.06
N GLN A 12 24.56 -23.79 -7.41
CA GLN A 12 23.50 -24.05 -6.43
C GLN A 12 23.67 -23.20 -5.16
N LEU A 13 24.89 -23.01 -4.65
CA LEU A 13 25.18 -22.11 -3.53
C LEU A 13 24.86 -20.65 -3.88
N ARG A 14 25.26 -20.19 -5.08
CA ARG A 14 24.90 -18.86 -5.56
C ARG A 14 23.39 -18.70 -5.71
N TYR A 15 22.70 -19.69 -6.28
CA TYR A 15 21.25 -19.70 -6.41
C TYR A 15 20.58 -19.58 -5.05
N ASN A 16 20.99 -20.40 -4.07
CA ASN A 16 20.44 -20.37 -2.72
C ASN A 16 20.66 -19.01 -2.04
N ALA A 17 21.87 -18.44 -2.15
CA ALA A 17 22.18 -17.13 -1.59
C ALA A 17 21.33 -16.02 -2.22
N TRP A 18 21.13 -16.05 -3.54
CA TRP A 18 20.26 -15.09 -4.23
C TRP A 18 18.79 -15.28 -3.87
N ASN A 19 18.32 -16.53 -3.72
CA ASN A 19 16.95 -16.83 -3.33
C ASN A 19 16.66 -16.37 -1.89
N GLU A 20 17.60 -16.59 -0.98
CA GLU A 20 17.54 -16.08 0.38
C GLU A 20 17.53 -14.54 0.41
N HIS A 21 18.42 -13.90 -0.35
CA HIS A 21 18.45 -12.45 -0.47
C HIS A 21 17.13 -11.88 -1.03
N LEU A 22 16.54 -12.54 -2.02
CA LEU A 22 15.24 -12.18 -2.59
C LEU A 22 14.11 -12.29 -1.56
N ASN A 23 14.05 -13.40 -0.82
CA ASN A 23 13.05 -13.60 0.24
C ASN A 23 13.18 -12.54 1.34
N ASN A 24 14.40 -12.28 1.81
CA ASN A 24 14.67 -11.23 2.79
C ASN A 24 14.24 -9.84 2.29
N THR A 25 14.48 -9.55 1.01
CA THR A 25 14.07 -8.28 0.41
C THR A 25 12.55 -8.16 0.35
N ARG A 26 11.84 -9.23 -0.04
CA ARG A 26 10.36 -9.26 -0.05
C ARG A 26 9.75 -9.03 1.33
N GLU A 27 10.29 -9.70 2.35
CA GLU A 27 9.83 -9.51 3.73
C GLU A 27 10.01 -8.07 4.21
N ARG A 28 11.19 -7.47 3.93
CA ARG A 28 11.47 -6.07 4.26
C ARG A 28 10.55 -5.09 3.54
N THR A 29 10.25 -5.34 2.27
CA THR A 29 9.30 -4.53 1.49
C THR A 29 7.91 -4.62 2.10
N ASN A 30 7.40 -5.82 2.36
CA ASN A 30 6.10 -6.04 2.98
C ASN A 30 5.99 -5.37 4.34
N TYR A 31 7.06 -5.45 5.14
CA TYR A 31 7.14 -4.77 6.43
C TYR A 31 7.04 -3.24 6.28
N SER A 32 7.76 -2.68 5.32
CA SER A 32 7.76 -1.24 5.05
C SER A 32 6.38 -0.75 4.59
N ILE A 33 5.71 -1.50 3.72
CA ILE A 33 4.33 -1.20 3.27
C ILE A 33 3.37 -1.16 4.46
N ARG A 34 3.37 -2.20 5.31
CA ARG A 34 2.50 -2.23 6.50
C ARG A 34 2.73 -1.07 7.45
N ARG A 35 3.99 -0.64 7.62
CA ARG A 35 4.32 0.54 8.43
C ARG A 35 3.77 1.83 7.82
N MET A 36 3.86 1.98 6.49
CA MET A 36 3.29 3.14 5.81
C MET A 36 1.77 3.19 5.96
N ASP A 37 1.08 2.06 5.83
CA ASP A 37 -0.37 1.98 6.04
C ASP A 37 -0.77 2.45 7.45
N LEU A 38 -0.05 1.96 8.47
CA LEU A 38 -0.27 2.38 9.86
C LEU A 38 -0.01 3.88 10.04
N LEU A 39 1.07 4.42 9.47
CA LEU A 39 1.37 5.84 9.54
C LEU A 39 0.27 6.69 8.90
N ILE A 40 -0.23 6.29 7.72
CA ILE A 40 -1.30 7.01 7.02
C ILE A 40 -2.56 7.06 7.88
N ILE A 41 -2.99 5.93 8.44
CA ILE A 41 -4.18 5.84 9.28
C ILE A 41 -4.00 6.66 10.57
N SER A 42 -2.85 6.52 11.25
CA SER A 42 -2.59 7.22 12.51
C SER A 42 -2.51 8.73 12.33
N ILE A 43 -1.74 9.21 11.36
CA ILE A 43 -1.55 10.65 11.11
C ILE A 43 -2.85 11.28 10.61
N SER A 44 -3.51 10.65 9.63
CA SER A 44 -4.76 11.18 9.08
C SER A 44 -5.88 11.15 10.10
N GLY A 45 -5.97 10.10 10.92
CA GLY A 45 -6.92 9.99 12.02
C GLY A 45 -6.72 11.07 13.09
N ALA A 46 -5.46 11.31 13.49
CA ALA A 46 -5.12 12.40 14.40
C ALA A 46 -5.44 13.78 13.81
N GLY A 47 -5.15 13.99 12.51
CA GLY A 47 -5.50 15.21 11.80
C GLY A 47 -7.02 15.48 11.77
N ILE A 48 -7.82 14.46 11.46
CA ILE A 48 -9.29 14.54 11.51
C ILE A 48 -9.79 14.85 12.92
N TYR A 49 -9.21 14.22 13.94
CA TYR A 49 -9.56 14.50 15.33
C TYR A 49 -9.30 15.97 15.70
N ILE A 50 -8.11 16.50 15.38
CA ILE A 50 -7.77 17.91 15.59
C ILE A 50 -8.78 18.83 14.89
N ILE A 51 -9.17 18.50 13.66
CA ILE A 51 -10.17 19.28 12.90
C ILE A 51 -11.51 19.30 13.63
N PHE A 52 -12.00 18.15 14.12
CA PHE A 52 -13.28 18.10 14.84
C PHE A 52 -13.25 18.84 16.18
N GLU A 53 -12.17 18.71 16.94
CA GLU A 53 -11.99 19.48 18.18
C GLU A 53 -11.98 20.98 17.89
N THR A 54 -11.22 21.40 16.87
CA THR A 54 -11.15 22.80 16.43
C THR A 54 -12.53 23.34 16.06
N LEU A 55 -13.29 22.61 15.23
CA LEU A 55 -14.66 22.97 14.87
C LEU A 55 -15.60 23.06 16.08
N ARG A 56 -15.44 22.18 17.07
CA ARG A 56 -16.24 22.18 18.30
C ARG A 56 -15.96 23.42 19.14
N GLU A 57 -14.70 23.79 19.32
CA GLU A 57 -14.30 24.97 20.08
C GLU A 57 -14.83 26.25 19.42
N PHE A 58 -14.67 26.40 18.10
CA PHE A 58 -15.22 27.55 17.37
C PHE A 58 -16.74 27.67 17.49
N LYS A 59 -17.45 26.54 17.40
CA LYS A 59 -18.92 26.52 17.53
C LYS A 59 -19.37 26.91 18.93
N THR A 60 -18.64 26.49 19.96
CA THR A 60 -18.96 26.77 21.38
C THR A 60 -18.61 28.20 21.77
N GLY A 61 -17.50 28.73 21.25
CA GLY A 61 -17.04 30.09 21.53
C GLY A 61 -17.76 31.20 20.75
N HIS A 62 -18.66 30.87 19.83
CA HIS A 62 -19.29 31.82 18.89
C HIS A 62 -18.27 32.66 18.09
N ILE A 63 -17.06 32.12 17.87
CA ILE A 63 -15.99 32.80 17.13
C ILE A 63 -16.19 32.56 15.64
N LYS A 64 -16.11 33.61 14.83
CA LYS A 64 -16.14 33.47 13.36
C LYS A 64 -14.86 32.79 12.89
N ILE A 65 -15.01 31.68 12.16
CA ILE A 65 -13.88 30.95 11.58
C ILE A 65 -13.50 31.62 10.27
N GLU A 66 -12.41 32.39 10.29
CA GLU A 66 -11.74 32.80 9.05
C GLU A 66 -11.02 31.58 8.44
N TYR A 67 -10.99 31.50 7.10
CA TYR A 67 -10.35 30.41 6.36
C TYR A 67 -10.87 28.99 6.67
N SER A 68 -12.15 28.85 7.05
CA SER A 68 -12.81 27.56 7.31
C SER A 68 -12.72 26.56 6.14
N SER A 69 -12.57 27.05 4.91
CA SER A 69 -12.33 26.24 3.72
C SER A 69 -11.04 25.44 3.79
N LEU A 70 -9.94 25.99 4.33
CA LEU A 70 -8.67 25.28 4.48
C LEU A 70 -8.82 24.07 5.42
N LEU A 71 -9.54 24.27 6.53
CA LEU A 71 -9.83 23.23 7.50
C LEU A 71 -10.68 22.11 6.90
N LEU A 72 -11.71 22.48 6.13
CA LEU A 72 -12.56 21.52 5.40
C LEU A 72 -11.75 20.71 4.37
N PHE A 73 -10.94 21.38 3.55
CA PHE A 73 -10.11 20.72 2.53
C PHE A 73 -9.06 19.81 3.17
N SER A 74 -8.45 20.22 4.29
CA SER A 74 -7.54 19.36 5.05
C SER A 74 -8.24 18.07 5.51
N GLY A 75 -9.45 18.19 6.08
CA GLY A 75 -10.23 17.04 6.53
C GLY A 75 -10.62 16.10 5.38
N LEU A 76 -11.01 16.66 4.23
CA LEU A 76 -11.30 15.87 3.03
C LEU A 76 -10.06 15.14 2.50
N CYS A 77 -8.89 15.78 2.54
CA CYS A 77 -7.63 15.15 2.15
C CYS A 77 -7.30 13.96 3.07
N PHE A 78 -7.38 14.13 4.40
CA PHE A 78 -7.14 13.05 5.34
C PHE A 78 -8.14 11.89 5.19
N LEU A 79 -9.43 12.19 5.02
CA LEU A 79 -10.44 11.16 4.84
C LEU A 79 -10.19 10.37 3.55
N THR A 80 -9.90 11.08 2.46
CA THR A 80 -9.63 10.44 1.16
C THR A 80 -8.31 9.66 1.19
N ALA A 81 -7.30 10.12 1.94
CA ALA A 81 -6.06 9.36 2.17
C ALA A 81 -6.33 8.02 2.86
N ILE A 82 -7.15 8.01 3.93
CA ILE A 82 -7.54 6.78 4.64
C ILE A 82 -8.31 5.84 3.70
N LEU A 83 -9.29 6.36 2.96
CA LEU A 83 -10.09 5.55 2.04
C LEU A 83 -9.22 4.96 0.92
N ALA A 84 -8.36 5.75 0.30
CA ALA A 84 -7.42 5.28 -0.71
C ALA A 84 -6.48 4.21 -0.15
N ASN A 85 -5.97 4.39 1.06
CA ASN A 85 -5.12 3.39 1.72
C ASN A 85 -5.88 2.08 1.99
N PHE A 86 -7.12 2.16 2.47
CA PHE A 86 -7.97 0.97 2.68
C PHE A 86 -8.26 0.21 1.38
N ILE A 87 -8.60 0.93 0.31
CA ILE A 87 -8.84 0.32 -1.02
C ILE A 87 -7.54 -0.31 -1.53
N SER A 88 -6.39 0.33 -1.32
CA SER A 88 -5.08 -0.22 -1.68
C SER A 88 -4.85 -1.59 -1.03
N GLN A 89 -5.04 -1.70 0.29
CA GLN A 89 -4.91 -2.97 1.01
C GLN A 89 -5.87 -4.04 0.46
N LYS A 90 -7.12 -3.64 0.13
CA LYS A 90 -8.11 -4.54 -0.46
C LYS A 90 -7.68 -5.04 -1.85
N THR A 91 -7.15 -4.16 -2.70
CA THR A 91 -6.64 -4.53 -4.03
C THR A 91 -5.40 -5.42 -3.93
N GLY A 92 -4.50 -5.16 -2.99
CA GLY A 92 -3.34 -6.01 -2.71
C GLY A 92 -3.76 -7.42 -2.26
N PHE A 93 -4.80 -7.54 -1.44
CA PHE A 93 -5.38 -8.84 -1.07
C PHE A 93 -5.88 -9.60 -2.30
N TYR A 94 -6.65 -8.96 -3.18
CA TYR A 94 -7.13 -9.60 -4.40
C TYR A 94 -6.00 -9.98 -5.35
N SER A 95 -4.95 -9.17 -5.43
CA SER A 95 -3.76 -9.52 -6.22
C SER A 95 -3.13 -10.82 -5.72
N ASN A 96 -2.87 -10.92 -4.42
CA ASN A 96 -2.26 -12.11 -3.80
C ASN A 96 -3.13 -13.36 -3.98
N ASP A 97 -4.47 -13.25 -3.86
CA ASP A 97 -5.40 -14.35 -4.11
C ASP A 97 -5.37 -14.82 -5.58
N ASN A 98 -5.27 -13.90 -6.54
CA ASN A 98 -5.11 -14.27 -7.95
C ASN A 98 -3.73 -14.88 -8.23
N GLU A 99 -2.67 -14.40 -7.57
CA GLU A 99 -1.32 -14.95 -7.68
C GLU A 99 -1.26 -16.37 -7.12
N GLU A 100 -1.89 -16.63 -5.98
CA GLU A 100 -2.00 -17.98 -5.43
C GLU A 100 -2.72 -18.93 -6.39
N LYS A 101 -3.84 -18.49 -6.98
CA LYS A 101 -4.57 -19.26 -8.00
C LYS A 101 -3.71 -19.53 -9.23
N TYR A 102 -2.93 -18.55 -9.69
CA TYR A 102 -1.99 -18.72 -10.79
C TYR A 102 -0.91 -19.75 -10.46
N ILE A 103 -0.27 -19.66 -9.28
CA ILE A 103 0.77 -20.57 -8.84
C ILE A 103 0.24 -22.01 -8.73
N ARG A 104 -0.97 -22.19 -8.18
CA ARG A 104 -1.62 -23.51 -8.11
C ARG A 104 -1.78 -24.14 -9.51
N LEU A 105 -2.19 -23.35 -10.51
CA LEU A 105 -2.29 -23.84 -11.89
C LEU A 105 -0.92 -24.19 -12.49
N GLU A 106 0.14 -23.42 -12.21
CA GLU A 106 1.50 -23.79 -12.67
C GLU A 106 2.01 -25.06 -11.98
N LEU A 107 1.72 -25.28 -10.70
CA LEU A 107 2.06 -26.53 -10.03
C LEU A 107 1.32 -27.72 -10.65
N ASP A 108 0.02 -27.56 -10.94
CA ASP A 108 -0.78 -28.59 -11.61
C ASP A 108 -0.19 -28.93 -13.00
N LYS A 109 0.28 -27.93 -13.76
CA LYS A 109 1.01 -28.11 -15.04
C LYS A 109 2.22 -29.02 -14.89
N ILE A 110 3.06 -28.72 -13.91
CA ILE A 110 4.32 -29.44 -13.68
C ILE A 110 4.03 -30.89 -13.29
N THR A 111 2.91 -31.13 -12.59
CA THR A 111 2.46 -32.49 -12.24
C THR A 111 1.75 -33.24 -13.38
N GLY A 112 1.64 -32.63 -14.58
CA GLY A 112 1.09 -33.28 -15.77
C GLY A 112 -0.44 -33.24 -15.88
N LYS A 113 -1.13 -32.41 -15.08
CA LYS A 113 -2.58 -32.21 -15.22
C LYS A 113 -2.89 -31.28 -16.40
N GLU A 114 -3.97 -31.56 -17.12
CA GLU A 114 -4.49 -30.62 -18.11
C GLU A 114 -5.00 -29.35 -17.43
N ILE A 115 -4.62 -28.22 -18.01
CA ILE A 115 -4.98 -26.91 -17.49
C ILE A 115 -5.56 -26.05 -18.59
N ASN A 116 -6.55 -25.25 -18.20
CA ASN A 116 -7.11 -24.23 -19.07
C ASN A 116 -6.19 -23.00 -19.09
N GLY A 117 -5.40 -22.86 -20.15
CA GLY A 117 -4.49 -21.72 -20.34
C GLY A 117 -5.19 -20.35 -20.32
N GLY A 118 -6.49 -20.30 -20.68
CA GLY A 118 -7.29 -19.09 -20.59
C GLY A 118 -7.54 -18.65 -19.14
N LYS A 119 -7.80 -19.59 -18.22
CA LYS A 119 -7.93 -19.28 -16.78
C LYS A 119 -6.62 -18.77 -16.19
N GLN A 120 -5.50 -19.39 -16.58
CA GLN A 120 -4.18 -18.99 -16.11
C GLN A 120 -3.83 -17.56 -16.53
N LYS A 121 -4.05 -17.22 -17.81
CA LYS A 121 -3.80 -15.88 -18.34
C LYS A 121 -4.67 -14.82 -17.63
N LYS A 122 -5.93 -15.16 -17.35
CA LYS A 122 -6.83 -14.26 -16.61
C LYS A 122 -6.32 -13.95 -15.19
N TYR A 123 -5.79 -14.94 -14.48
CA TYR A 123 -5.22 -14.71 -13.14
C TYR A 123 -3.98 -13.82 -13.20
N ASP A 124 -3.08 -14.04 -14.16
CA ASP A 124 -1.90 -13.17 -14.36
C ASP A 124 -2.29 -11.71 -14.72
N GLU A 125 -3.27 -11.52 -15.60
CA GLU A 125 -3.78 -10.19 -15.95
C GLU A 125 -4.42 -9.48 -14.75
N ASN A 126 -5.17 -10.21 -13.93
CA ASN A 126 -5.75 -9.68 -12.70
C ASN A 126 -4.67 -9.25 -11.71
N VAL A 127 -3.64 -10.08 -11.47
CA VAL A 127 -2.50 -9.74 -10.60
C VAL A 127 -1.85 -8.43 -11.05
N LYS A 128 -1.55 -8.29 -12.35
CA LYS A 128 -0.95 -7.07 -12.91
C LYS A 128 -1.83 -5.84 -12.71
N THR A 129 -3.14 -6.00 -12.90
CA THR A 129 -4.09 -4.89 -12.76
C THR A 129 -4.23 -4.45 -11.30
N PHE A 130 -4.39 -5.41 -10.38
CA PHE A 130 -4.51 -5.11 -8.96
C PHE A 130 -3.22 -4.54 -8.39
N ASN A 131 -2.04 -5.08 -8.72
CA ASN A 131 -0.76 -4.52 -8.28
C ASN A 131 -0.59 -3.06 -8.72
N LYS A 132 -0.87 -2.76 -9.99
CA LYS A 132 -0.83 -1.36 -10.47
C LYS A 132 -1.77 -0.44 -9.70
N SER A 133 -2.98 -0.92 -9.42
CA SER A 133 -3.97 -0.17 -8.63
C SER A 133 -3.48 0.08 -7.20
N THR A 134 -2.95 -0.95 -6.54
CA THR A 134 -2.36 -0.88 -5.19
C THR A 134 -1.23 0.15 -5.15
N ASP A 135 -0.30 0.11 -6.09
CA ASP A 135 0.82 1.05 -6.16
C ASP A 135 0.33 2.50 -6.32
N TYR A 136 -0.65 2.72 -7.19
CA TYR A 136 -1.20 4.05 -7.45
C TYR A 136 -1.97 4.60 -6.24
N LEU A 137 -2.78 3.76 -5.58
CA LEU A 137 -3.55 4.13 -4.39
C LEU A 137 -2.64 4.39 -3.18
N ASN A 138 -1.56 3.61 -3.02
CA ASN A 138 -0.55 3.86 -1.99
C ASN A 138 0.14 5.21 -2.20
N ALA A 139 0.61 5.49 -3.41
CA ALA A 139 1.22 6.78 -3.71
C ALA A 139 0.24 7.95 -3.50
N ALA A 140 -1.01 7.79 -3.97
CA ALA A 140 -2.05 8.81 -3.81
C ALA A 140 -2.40 9.07 -2.34
N SER A 141 -2.52 8.03 -1.51
CA SER A 141 -2.83 8.18 -0.08
C SER A 141 -1.73 8.91 0.68
N ILE A 142 -0.45 8.60 0.41
CA ILE A 142 0.69 9.34 0.98
C ILE A 142 0.64 10.82 0.58
N PHE A 143 0.43 11.09 -0.71
CA PHE A 143 0.37 12.45 -1.22
C PHE A 143 -0.79 13.27 -0.63
N LEU A 144 -1.98 12.67 -0.54
CA LEU A 144 -3.15 13.29 0.09
C LEU A 144 -2.94 13.57 1.57
N MET A 145 -2.32 12.64 2.32
CA MET A 145 -1.98 12.86 3.72
C MET A 145 -1.04 14.06 3.88
N LEU A 146 0.00 14.17 3.02
CA LEU A 146 0.93 15.30 3.05
C LEU A 146 0.24 16.63 2.73
N ILE A 147 -0.64 16.67 1.73
CA ILE A 147 -1.46 17.86 1.43
C ILE A 147 -2.33 18.22 2.64
N GLY A 148 -2.99 17.24 3.25
CA GLY A 148 -3.82 17.45 4.44
C GLY A 148 -3.05 18.10 5.58
N LEU A 149 -1.82 17.63 5.84
CA LEU A 149 -0.92 18.20 6.85
C LEU A 149 -0.53 19.65 6.52
N VAL A 150 -0.15 19.92 5.26
CA VAL A 150 0.23 21.28 4.84
C VAL A 150 -0.95 22.23 4.97
N LEU A 151 -2.15 21.84 4.54
CA LEU A 151 -3.36 22.66 4.67
C LEU A 151 -3.72 22.92 6.14
N LEU A 152 -3.60 21.90 7.01
CA LEU A 152 -3.84 22.06 8.44
C LEU A 152 -2.81 23.02 9.06
N ALA A 153 -1.54 22.90 8.70
CA ALA A 153 -0.49 23.80 9.16
C ALA A 153 -0.75 25.25 8.71
N LEU A 154 -1.09 25.46 7.43
CA LEU A 154 -1.43 26.78 6.90
C LEU A 154 -2.64 27.37 7.62
N PHE A 155 -3.69 26.59 7.90
CA PHE A 155 -4.83 27.06 8.69
C PHE A 155 -4.37 27.52 10.09
N ASN A 156 -3.57 26.72 10.78
CA ASN A 156 -3.05 27.08 12.11
C ASN A 156 -2.18 28.35 12.07
N PHE A 157 -1.33 28.52 11.06
CA PHE A 157 -0.51 29.73 10.91
C PHE A 157 -1.33 30.99 10.61
N ASN A 158 -2.47 30.89 9.93
CA ASN A 158 -3.36 32.04 9.70
C ASN A 158 -4.24 32.36 10.92
N LEU A 159 -4.27 31.49 11.94
CA LEU A 159 -4.99 31.71 13.18
C LEU A 159 -4.20 32.57 14.17
N PHE A 160 -2.86 32.51 14.11
CA PHE A 160 -1.93 33.31 14.91
C PHE A 160 -1.54 34.60 14.18
#